data_AF-A0A922YWJ5-F1
#
_entry.id   AF-A0A922YWJ5-F1
#
_cell.length_a   1.000
_cell.length_b   1.000
_cell.length_c   1.000
_cell.angle_alpha   90.00
_cell.angle_beta   90.00
_cell.angle_gamma   90.00
#
_symmetry.space_group_name_H-M   'P 1'
#
loop_
_entity.id
_entity.type
_entity.pdbx_description
1 polymer ?
#
loop_
_entity_poly.entity_id
_entity_poly.type
_entity_poly.pdbx_seq_one_letter_code
_entity_poly.pdbx_strand_id
1 'polypeptide(L)' 'MVVIRLSRGGSKSRPFYNIVVADKRNRRDGRFIERIGFY' A
#
# COMPACT_ATOMS: atom_id res chain seq x y z
N MET A 1 13.44 -7.35 0.87
CA MET A 1 12.52 -8.28 1.56
C MET A 1 11.10 -7.87 1.24
N VAL A 2 10.25 -8.85 0.92
CA VAL A 2 8.82 -8.64 0.67
C VAL A 2 8.10 -8.45 1.99
N VAL A 3 7.23 -7.45 2.07
CA VAL A 3 6.46 -7.09 3.26
C VAL A 3 5.01 -6.83 2.89
N ILE A 4 4.11 -7.09 3.84
CA ILE A 4 2.73 -6.61 3.78
C ILE A 4 2.71 -5.21 4.40
N ARG A 5 2.19 -4.23 3.68
CA ARG A 5 2.10 -2.84 4.16
C ARG A 5 0.87 -2.12 3.63
N LEU A 6 0.57 -0.97 4.22
CA LEU A 6 -0.52 -0.09 3.78
C LEU A 6 -0.02 0.87 2.69
N SER A 7 -0.68 0.86 1.54
CA SER A 7 -0.58 1.90 0.51
C SER A 7 -1.69 2.92 0.73
N ARG A 8 -1.33 4.20 0.83
CA ARG A 8 -2.28 5.29 1.14
C ARG A 8 -2.88 5.82 -0.15
N GLY A 9 -4.20 5.75 -0.24
CA GLY A 9 -5.01 6.49 -1.20
C GLY A 9 -5.93 7.50 -0.50
N GLY A 10 -6.93 7.96 -1.26
CA GLY A 10 -7.90 8.96 -0.82
C GLY A 10 -7.37 10.38 -0.97
N SER A 11 -7.96 11.31 -0.22
CA SER A 11 -7.66 12.73 -0.29
C SER A 11 -7.31 13.31 1.08
N LYS A 12 -6.98 14.60 1.12
CA LYS A 12 -6.75 15.30 2.39
C LYS A 12 -7.99 15.16 3.28
N SER A 13 -7.78 14.77 4.53
CA SER A 13 -8.84 14.49 5.53
C SER A 13 -9.80 13.35 5.18
N ARG A 14 -9.50 12.54 4.16
CA ARG A 14 -10.27 11.33 3.80
C ARG A 14 -9.31 10.21 3.36
N PRO A 15 -8.49 9.66 4.28
CA PRO A 15 -7.54 8.61 3.94
C PRO A 15 -8.26 7.29 3.67
N PHE A 16 -7.74 6.54 2.72
CA PHE A 16 -8.11 5.16 2.45
C PHE A 16 -6.83 4.34 2.31
N TYR A 17 -6.81 3.11 2.77
CA TYR A 17 -5.61 2.28 2.77
C TYR A 17 -5.86 0.97 2.02
N ASN A 18 -4.92 0.62 1.15
CA ASN A 18 -4.88 -0.70 0.53
C ASN A 18 -3.86 -1.56 1.25
N ILE A 19 -4.22 -2.78 1.59
CA ILE A 19 -3.28 -3.77 2.13
C ILE A 19 -2.60 -4.42 0.93
N VAL A 20 -1.29 -4.19 0.79
CA VAL A 20 -0.50 -4.63 -0.38
C VAL A 20 0.75 -5.39 0.04
N VAL A 21 1.12 -6.37 -0.78
CA VAL A 21 2.39 -7.11 -0.70
C VAL A 21 3.40 -6.42 -1.62
N ALA A 22 4.52 -5.92 -1.09
CA ALA A 22 5.53 -5.20 -1.87
C ALA A 22 6.95 -5.41 -1.33
N ASP A 23 7.97 -5.20 -2.19
CA ASP A 23 9.36 -5.11 -1.71
C ASP A 23 9.54 -3.83 -0.87
N LYS A 24 10.20 -3.95 0.29
CA LYS A 24 10.47 -2.83 1.22
C LYS A 24 11.13 -1.62 0.56
N ARG A 25 11.91 -1.81 -0.52
CA ARG A 25 12.61 -0.73 -1.23
C ARG A 25 11.69 0.16 -2.07
N ASN A 26 10.50 -0.32 -2.42
CA ASN A 26 9.58 0.45 -3.26
C ASN A 26 8.91 1.58 -2.47
N ARG A 27 8.64 2.72 -3.13
CA ARG A 27 7.85 3.83 -2.57
C ARG A 27 6.51 3.33 -2.02
N ARG A 28 6.00 3.92 -0.92
CA ARG A 28 4.77 3.49 -0.21
C ARG A 28 3.61 3.18 -1.16
N ASP A 29 3.29 4.12 -2.05
CA ASP A 29 2.16 4.05 -2.98
C ASP A 29 2.61 3.69 -4.41
N GLY A 30 3.83 3.15 -4.56
CA GLY A 30 4.40 2.76 -5.84
C GLY A 30 4.03 1.33 -6.24
N ARG A 31 4.88 0.73 -7.09
CA ARG A 31 4.69 -0.65 -7.57
C ARG A 31 4.64 -1.65 -6.41
N PHE A 32 3.59 -2.47 -6.40
CA PHE A 32 3.41 -3.60 -5.50
C PHE A 32 3.27 -4.89 -6.32
N ILE A 33 3.35 -6.04 -5.63
CA ILE A 33 3.21 -7.37 -6.23
C ILE A 33 1.72 -7.70 -6.33
N GLU A 34 1.00 -7.60 -5.21
CA GLU A 34 -0.42 -7.93 -5.12
C GLU A 34 -1.15 -7.08 -4.07
N ARG A 35 -2.43 -6.78 -4.31
CA ARG A 35 -3.33 -6.16 -3.33
C ARG A 35 -4.21 -7.24 -2.73
N ILE A 36 -4.11 -7.43 -1.42
CA ILE A 36 -4.80 -8.50 -0.69
C ILE A 36 -6.01 -8.00 0.10
N GLY A 37 -6.21 -6.68 0.17
CA GLY A 37 -7.37 -6.10 0.84
C GLY A 37 -7.36 -4.58 0.86
N PHE A 38 -8.26 -4.04 1.69
CA PHE A 38 -8.38 -2.61 1.94
C PHE A 38 -8.90 -2.33 3.34
N TYR A 39 -8.64 -1.11 3.82
CA TYR A 39 -9.02 -0.56 5.11
C TYR A 39 -9.33 0.94 4.98
#